data_AF-A0A0L7RAD1-F1
#
_entry.id   AF-A0A0L7RAD1-F1
#
_cell.length_a   1.000
_cell.length_b   1.000
_cell.length_c   1.000
_cell.angle_alpha   90.00
_cell.angle_beta   90.00
_cell.angle_gamma   90.00
#
_symmetry.space_group_name_H-M   'P 1'
#
loop_
_entity.id
_entity.type
_entity.pdbx_description
1 polymer ?
#
loop_
_entity_poly.entity_id
_entity_poly.type
_entity_poly.pdbx_seq_one_letter_code
_entity_poly.pdbx_strand_id
1 'polypeptide(L)'
;MFTIGLTAGQAWELPSRSTLSDKFEDYHRRSRRQLYRKVELLLASRGKDGKACVLKAICRAAMRSRTEIGKRPFMEEIMHAVFK
;
A
#
# COMPACT_ATOMS: atom_id res chain seq x y z
N MET A 1 24.73 25.51 -29.83
CA MET A 1 23.26 25.30 -29.84
C MET A 1 22.95 23.93 -29.22
N PHE A 2 22.67 23.87 -27.92
CA PHE A 2 22.28 22.64 -27.18
C PHE A 2 20.93 22.80 -26.46
N THR A 3 20.10 23.73 -26.91
CA THR A 3 18.83 24.07 -26.24
C THR A 3 17.76 22.98 -26.39
N ILE A 4 17.89 22.12 -27.40
CA ILE A 4 16.92 21.04 -27.69
C ILE A 4 16.95 19.95 -26.60
N GLY A 5 18.10 19.71 -25.96
CA GLY A 5 18.24 18.68 -24.92
C GLY A 5 17.67 19.07 -23.55
N LEU A 6 17.63 20.37 -23.23
CA LEU A 6 17.14 20.88 -21.95
C LEU A 6 15.60 20.92 -21.88
N THR A 7 14.92 21.12 -23.02
CA THR A 7 13.45 21.16 -23.07
C THR A 7 12.83 19.76 -23.04
N ALA A 8 13.53 18.73 -23.51
CA ALA A 8 13.03 17.35 -23.49
C ALA A 8 12.88 16.79 -22.05
N GLY A 9 13.77 17.18 -21.13
CA GLY A 9 13.68 16.79 -19.71
C GLY A 9 12.57 17.51 -18.93
N GLN A 10 12.07 18.63 -19.45
CA GLN A 10 10.97 19.43 -18.85
C GLN A 10 9.62 19.24 -19.57
N ALA A 11 9.57 18.45 -20.63
CA ALA A 11 8.36 18.21 -21.43
C ALA A 11 7.45 17.09 -20.90
N TRP A 12 7.74 16.54 -19.70
CA TRP A 12 6.78 15.64 -19.05
C TRP A 12 5.65 16.47 -18.45
N GLU A 13 4.62 16.72 -19.26
CA GLU A 13 3.34 17.28 -18.83
C GLU A 13 2.88 16.52 -17.58
N LEU A 14 2.81 17.19 -16.43
CA LEU A 14 2.35 16.54 -15.21
C LEU A 14 0.89 16.10 -15.42
N PRO A 15 0.56 14.83 -15.13
CA PRO A 15 -0.81 14.36 -15.26
C PRO A 15 -1.72 15.16 -14.34
N SER A 16 -2.93 15.42 -14.82
CA SER A 16 -3.93 16.15 -14.04
C SER A 16 -4.25 15.41 -12.74
N ARG A 17 -4.71 16.17 -11.74
CA ARG A 17 -5.00 15.64 -10.40
C ARG A 17 -6.04 14.52 -10.41
N SER A 18 -6.99 14.54 -11.35
CA SER A 18 -7.98 13.47 -11.53
C SER A 18 -7.35 12.19 -12.06
N THR A 19 -6.49 12.28 -13.08
CA THR A 19 -5.74 11.13 -13.61
C THR A 19 -4.81 10.52 -12.56
N LEU A 20 -4.20 11.35 -11.73
CA LEU A 20 -3.41 10.88 -10.59
C LEU A 20 -4.28 10.16 -9.56
N SER A 21 -5.43 10.73 -9.17
CA SER A 21 -6.35 10.12 -8.20
C SER A 21 -6.80 8.72 -8.62
N ASP A 22 -7.19 8.56 -9.88
CA ASP A 22 -7.63 7.28 -10.44
C ASP A 22 -6.49 6.24 -10.41
N LYS A 23 -5.28 6.64 -10.86
CA LYS A 23 -4.10 5.77 -10.78
C LYS A 23 -3.72 5.40 -9.35
N PHE A 24 -3.84 6.31 -8.39
CA PHE A 24 -3.56 6.02 -6.99
C PHE A 24 -4.57 5.02 -6.41
N GLU A 25 -5.87 5.17 -6.70
CA GLU A 25 -6.89 4.23 -6.27
C GLU A 25 -6.61 2.82 -6.81
N ASP A 26 -6.33 2.72 -8.10
CA ASP A 26 -5.99 1.46 -8.76
C ASP A 26 -4.72 0.82 -8.19
N TYR A 27 -3.69 1.64 -7.93
CA TYR A 27 -2.46 1.21 -7.29
C TYR A 27 -2.71 0.68 -5.87
N HIS A 28 -3.48 1.40 -5.05
CA HIS A 28 -3.85 0.95 -3.70
C HIS A 28 -4.63 -0.37 -3.74
N ARG A 29 -5.58 -0.51 -4.67
CA ARG A 29 -6.36 -1.74 -4.85
C ARG A 29 -5.49 -2.94 -5.24
N ARG A 30 -4.53 -2.76 -6.16
CA ARG A 30 -3.60 -3.83 -6.58
C ARG A 30 -2.63 -4.19 -5.45
N SER A 31 -2.06 -3.18 -4.79
CA SER A 31 -1.11 -3.35 -3.69
C SER A 31 -1.74 -4.10 -2.51
N ARG A 32 -2.96 -3.73 -2.09
CA ARG A 32 -3.74 -4.44 -1.05
C ARG A 32 -3.89 -5.93 -1.36
N ARG A 33 -4.26 -6.26 -2.61
CA ARG A 33 -4.44 -7.64 -3.07
C ARG A 33 -3.14 -8.45 -3.01
N GLN A 34 -2.04 -7.87 -3.51
CA GLN A 34 -0.74 -8.53 -3.48
C GLN A 34 -0.22 -8.73 -2.05
N LEU A 35 -0.37 -7.72 -1.19
CA LEU A 35 0.05 -7.81 0.21
C LEU A 35 -0.75 -8.88 0.95
N TYR A 36 -2.07 -8.91 0.78
CA TYR A 36 -2.94 -9.93 1.38
C TYR A 36 -2.41 -11.34 1.07
N ARG A 37 -2.17 -11.62 -0.22
CA ARG A 37 -1.68 -12.94 -0.66
C ARG A 37 -0.31 -13.28 -0.09
N LYS A 38 0.63 -12.32 -0.07
CA LYS A 38 1.97 -12.54 0.47
C LYS A 38 1.95 -12.84 1.97
N VAL A 39 1.15 -12.12 2.74
CA VAL A 39 1.04 -12.35 4.20
C VAL A 39 0.29 -13.65 4.49
N GLU A 40 -0.75 -13.98 3.71
CA GLU A 40 -1.46 -15.25 3.82
C GLU A 40 -0.48 -16.43 3.65
N LEU A 41 0.33 -16.42 2.59
CA LEU A 41 1.34 -17.45 2.33
C LEU A 41 2.42 -17.50 3.42
N LEU A 42 2.88 -16.35 3.91
CA LEU A 42 3.86 -16.27 4.99
C LEU A 42 3.34 -16.85 6.30
N LEU A 43 2.04 -16.69 6.59
CA LEU A 43 1.43 -17.24 7.80
C LEU A 43 1.09 -18.73 7.63
N ALA A 44 0.69 -19.14 6.42
CA ALA A 44 0.47 -20.53 6.06
C ALA A 44 1.77 -21.36 6.14
N SER A 45 2.91 -20.81 5.70
CA SER A 45 4.21 -21.49 5.79
C SER A 45 4.68 -21.73 7.23
N ARG A 46 4.09 -21.03 8.21
CA ARG A 46 4.32 -21.23 9.65
C ARG A 46 3.35 -22.24 10.27
N GLY A 47 2.58 -22.98 9.46
CA GLY A 47 1.63 -24.00 9.93
C GLY A 47 0.36 -23.43 10.56
N LYS A 48 0.03 -22.15 10.33
CA LYS A 48 -1.22 -21.52 10.81
C LYS A 48 -2.23 -21.44 9.69
N ASP A 49 -3.52 -21.28 10.04
CA ASP A 49 -4.52 -20.82 9.08
C ASP A 49 -4.20 -19.38 8.67
N GLY A 50 -3.47 -19.25 7.56
CA GLY A 50 -2.99 -17.98 7.04
C GLY A 50 -4.13 -17.02 6.74
N LYS A 51 -5.24 -17.52 6.18
CA LYS A 51 -6.41 -16.72 5.83
C LYS A 51 -7.07 -16.14 7.07
N ALA A 52 -7.36 -16.97 8.07
CA ALA A 52 -7.96 -16.51 9.32
C ALA A 52 -7.06 -15.49 10.04
N CYS A 53 -5.74 -15.73 10.02
CA CYS A 53 -4.78 -14.86 10.69
C CYS A 53 -4.64 -13.49 10.00
N VAL A 54 -4.62 -13.44 8.65
CA VAL A 54 -4.62 -12.18 7.91
C VAL A 54 -5.89 -11.38 8.16
N LEU A 55 -7.06 -12.02 8.08
CA LEU A 55 -8.35 -11.34 8.32
C LEU A 55 -8.40 -10.74 9.72
N LYS A 56 -7.95 -11.49 10.73
CA LYS A 56 -7.84 -10.99 12.12
C LYS A 56 -6.88 -9.81 12.24
N ALA A 57 -5.74 -9.85 11.55
CA ALA A 57 -4.77 -8.76 11.55
C ALA A 57 -5.33 -7.49 10.89
N ILE A 58 -6.05 -7.63 9.78
CA ILE A 58 -6.70 -6.52 9.07
C ILE A 58 -7.78 -5.89 9.95
N CYS A 59 -8.68 -6.68 10.57
CA CYS A 59 -9.70 -6.12 11.46
C CYS A 59 -9.07 -5.35 12.63
N ARG A 60 -8.02 -5.90 13.25
CA ARG A 60 -7.29 -5.21 14.33
C ARG A 60 -6.65 -3.92 13.87
N ALA A 61 -6.08 -3.91 12.67
CA ALA A 61 -5.49 -2.72 12.08
C ALA A 61 -6.56 -1.67 11.75
N ALA A 62 -7.69 -2.06 11.15
CA ALA A 62 -8.76 -1.14 10.79
C ALA A 62 -9.41 -0.45 12.00
N MET A 63 -9.52 -1.15 13.14
CA MET A 63 -10.12 -0.60 14.36
C MET A 63 -9.22 0.42 15.09
N ARG A 64 -7.98 0.66 14.66
CA ARG A 64 -7.08 1.58 15.40
C ARG A 64 -7.36 3.06 15.13
N SER A 65 -7.25 3.84 16.19
CA SER A 65 -7.26 5.31 16.12
C SER A 65 -5.92 5.83 15.58
N ARG A 66 -5.93 7.02 14.98
CA ARG A 66 -4.70 7.70 14.52
C ARG A 66 -3.73 8.04 15.66
N THR A 67 -4.20 8.04 16.92
CA THR A 67 -3.40 8.34 18.12
C THR A 67 -2.48 7.17 18.55
N GLU A 68 -2.62 6.00 17.92
CA GLU A 68 -1.80 4.81 18.19
C GLU A 68 -0.70 4.54 17.16
N ILE A 69 -0.57 5.38 16.11
CA ILE A 69 0.42 5.21 15.06
C ILE A 69 1.84 5.27 15.64
N GLY A 70 2.67 4.29 15.30
CA GLY A 70 4.09 4.21 15.69
C GLY A 70 4.33 3.55 17.05
N LYS A 71 3.28 3.10 17.75
CA LYS A 71 3.39 2.39 19.04
C LYS A 71 3.43 0.87 18.88
N ARG A 72 3.14 0.35 17.69
CA ARG A 72 3.01 -1.08 17.41
C ARG A 72 4.19 -1.60 16.57
N PRO A 73 4.40 -2.93 16.54
CA PRO A 73 5.38 -3.56 15.67
C PRO A 73 5.21 -3.14 14.21
N PHE A 74 6.31 -3.10 13.47
CA PHE A 74 6.36 -2.69 12.07
C PHE A 74 5.27 -3.33 11.17
N MET A 75 5.07 -4.64 11.28
CA MET A 75 4.05 -5.35 10.49
C MET A 75 2.63 -4.88 10.79
N GLU A 76 2.38 -4.50 12.05
CA GLU A 76 1.08 -4.07 12.52
C GLU A 76 0.76 -2.64 12.01
N GLU A 77 1.77 -1.80 11.85
CA GLU A 77 1.68 -0.47 11.23
C GLU A 77 1.51 -0.54 9.70
N ILE A 78 2.25 -1.43 9.03
CA ILE A 78 2.05 -1.67 7.58
C ILE A 78 0.61 -2.07 7.29
N MET A 79 0.07 -3.01 8.07
CA MET A 79 -1.32 -3.46 7.88
C MET A 79 -2.31 -2.30 8.07
N HIS A 80 -2.08 -1.41 9.04
CA HIS A 80 -2.92 -0.23 9.23
C HIS A 80 -2.78 0.76 8.06
N ALA A 81 -1.56 1.05 7.61
CA ALA A 81 -1.33 2.00 6.51
C ALA A 81 -1.91 1.52 5.17
N VAL A 82 -1.86 0.22 4.90
CA VAL A 82 -2.30 -0.33 3.61
C VAL A 82 -3.81 -0.56 3.56
N PHE A 83 -4.43 -1.03 4.66
CA PHE A 83 -5.83 -1.47 4.65
C PHE A 83 -6.84 -0.48 5.26
N LYS A 84 -6.39 0.65 5.83
CA LYS A 84 -7.28 1.73 6.30
C LYS A 84 -7.85 2.57 5.15
#